data_AF-A0A3A0DRP3-F1
#
_entry.id   AF-A0A3A0DRP3-F1
#
_cell.length_a   1.000
_cell.length_b   1.000
_cell.length_c   1.000
_cell.angle_alpha   90.00
_cell.angle_beta   90.00
_cell.angle_gamma   90.00
#
_symmetry.space_group_name_H-M   'P 1'
#
loop_
_entity.id
_entity.type
_entity.pdbx_description
1 polymer ?
#
loop_
_entity_poly.entity_id
_entity_poly.type
_entity_poly.pdbx_seq_one_letter_code
_entity_poly.pdbx_strand_id
1 'polypeptide(L)'
;MVAASLAGDLLLARAQGTAPMLNFLLRPLRFLAQSLIGNDSPRQTAWAVALGMLAGLLPKGSLLALLLATSLFALQVNRAAGLLAMGLFSFAGAALDGFAHRLGSMMLTWPSAQPAFAWIYDQPLGPFWGLTNTVVVGQLLVGLYLFYPVYRLSLAAAAYLQPRLRDRLMKYRVIRWLKGAEVGAQWGLES
;
A
#
# COMPACT_ATOMS: atom_id res chain seq x y z
N MET A 1 12.45 -14.45 -53.78
CA MET A 1 13.14 -14.50 -52.47
C MET A 1 12.86 -13.29 -51.58
N VAL A 2 12.77 -12.07 -52.12
CA VAL A 2 12.55 -10.83 -51.34
C VAL A 2 11.13 -10.71 -50.73
N ALA A 3 10.08 -11.16 -51.43
CA ALA A 3 8.69 -11.06 -50.94
C ALA A 3 8.40 -11.95 -49.70
N ALA A 4 9.12 -13.06 -49.53
CA ALA A 4 8.96 -13.95 -48.38
C ALA A 4 9.65 -13.40 -47.12
N SER A 5 10.74 -12.64 -47.27
CA SER A 5 11.42 -11.96 -46.15
C SER A 5 10.56 -10.81 -45.63
N LEU A 6 9.97 -10.01 -46.51
CA LEU A 6 9.08 -8.89 -46.12
C LEU A 6 7.83 -9.37 -45.39
N ALA A 7 7.25 -10.52 -45.78
CA ALA A 7 6.13 -11.12 -45.06
C ALA A 7 6.54 -11.63 -43.67
N GLY A 8 7.75 -12.18 -43.53
CA GLY A 8 8.31 -12.58 -42.23
C GLY A 8 8.53 -11.38 -41.31
N ASP A 9 9.09 -10.29 -41.83
CA ASP A 9 9.35 -9.06 -41.08
C ASP A 9 8.06 -8.36 -40.63
N LEU A 10 7.01 -8.36 -41.47
CA LEU A 10 5.70 -7.83 -41.12
C LEU A 10 4.96 -8.68 -40.06
N LEU A 11 5.14 -10.00 -40.08
CA LEU A 11 4.61 -10.89 -39.04
C LEU A 11 5.34 -10.70 -37.70
N LEU A 12 6.65 -10.49 -37.72
CA LEU A 12 7.45 -10.19 -36.53
C LEU A 12 7.12 -8.81 -35.96
N ALA A 13 6.88 -7.79 -36.80
CA ALA A 13 6.47 -6.46 -36.37
C ALA A 13 5.07 -6.44 -35.73
N ARG A 14 4.13 -7.25 -36.26
CA ARG A 14 2.76 -7.38 -35.70
C ARG A 14 2.75 -8.10 -34.35
N ALA A 15 3.67 -9.02 -34.11
CA ALA A 15 3.84 -9.72 -32.84
C ALA A 15 4.49 -8.83 -31.74
N GLN A 16 5.31 -7.86 -32.14
CA GLN A 16 5.94 -6.91 -31.20
C GLN A 16 4.99 -5.77 -30.75
N GLY A 17 3.88 -5.52 -31.45
CA GLY A 17 2.97 -4.41 -31.20
C GLY A 17 2.08 -4.53 -29.95
N THR A 18 1.87 -5.73 -29.40
CA THR A 18 1.02 -5.97 -28.22
C THR A 18 1.81 -6.10 -26.91
N ALA A 19 3.13 -6.34 -26.99
CA ALA A 19 4.01 -6.50 -25.83
C ALA A 19 4.38 -5.21 -25.06
N PRO A 20 4.59 -4.01 -25.67
CA PRO A 20 5.15 -2.88 -24.95
C PRO A 20 4.16 -2.26 -23.95
N MET A 21 2.87 -2.22 -24.29
CA MET A 21 1.82 -1.70 -23.40
C MET A 21 1.59 -2.60 -22.20
N LEU A 22 1.57 -3.92 -22.42
CA LEU A 22 1.44 -4.89 -21.32
C LEU A 22 2.65 -4.81 -20.38
N ASN A 23 3.85 -4.64 -20.93
CA ASN A 23 5.07 -4.53 -20.14
C ASN A 23 5.12 -3.24 -19.29
N PHE A 24 4.55 -2.13 -19.78
CA PHE A 24 4.40 -0.89 -19.00
C PHE A 24 3.46 -1.05 -17.81
N LEU A 25 2.38 -1.82 -17.95
CA LEU A 25 1.42 -2.09 -16.87
C LEU A 25 1.93 -3.14 -15.87
N LEU A 26 2.67 -4.14 -16.37
CA LEU A 26 3.24 -5.21 -15.55
C LEU A 26 4.48 -4.75 -14.77
N ARG A 27 5.23 -3.75 -15.24
CA ARG A 27 6.41 -3.19 -14.56
C ARG A 27 6.14 -2.68 -13.15
N PRO A 28 5.19 -1.77 -12.90
CA PRO A 28 4.89 -1.28 -11.55
C PRO A 28 4.35 -2.41 -10.68
N LEU A 29 3.51 -3.30 -11.22
CA LEU A 29 3.01 -4.47 -10.48
C LEU A 29 4.18 -5.37 -10.02
N ARG A 30 5.15 -5.59 -10.90
CA ARG A 30 6.34 -6.41 -10.63
C ARG A 30 7.30 -5.74 -9.67
N PHE A 31 7.47 -4.43 -9.76
CA PHE A 31 8.29 -3.64 -8.83
C PHE A 31 7.64 -3.56 -7.44
N LEU A 32 6.32 -3.42 -7.37
CA LEU A 32 5.54 -3.50 -6.13
C LEU A 32 5.65 -4.89 -5.51
N ALA A 33 5.49 -5.96 -6.30
CA ALA A 33 5.68 -7.32 -5.82
C ALA A 33 7.12 -7.53 -5.30
N GLN A 34 8.14 -7.04 -6.02
CA GLN A 34 9.54 -7.16 -5.59
C GLN A 34 9.85 -6.35 -4.33
N SER A 35 9.32 -5.13 -4.21
CA SER A 35 9.52 -4.30 -3.02
C SER A 35 8.73 -4.81 -1.82
N LEU A 36 7.56 -5.43 -2.00
CA LEU A 36 6.86 -6.17 -0.94
C LEU A 36 7.68 -7.35 -0.40
N ILE A 37 8.53 -7.94 -1.24
CA ILE A 37 9.33 -9.13 -0.92
C ILE A 37 10.81 -8.76 -0.68
N GLY A 38 11.11 -7.46 -0.51
CA GLY A 38 12.42 -6.99 -0.10
C GLY A 38 12.89 -7.66 1.20
N ASN A 39 14.14 -7.43 1.59
CA ASN A 39 14.77 -8.07 2.76
C ASN A 39 14.18 -7.62 4.12
N ASP A 40 12.94 -7.13 4.13
CA ASP A 40 12.22 -6.60 5.26
C ASP A 40 11.65 -7.71 6.15
N SER A 41 11.63 -7.45 7.45
CA SER A 41 11.07 -8.40 8.40
C SER A 41 9.55 -8.58 8.18
N PRO A 42 8.99 -9.79 8.40
CA PRO A 42 7.54 -10.01 8.35
C PRO A 42 6.76 -9.04 9.23
N ARG A 43 7.34 -8.65 10.37
CA ARG A 43 6.75 -7.70 11.31
C ARG A 43 6.66 -6.29 10.72
N GLN A 44 7.72 -5.79 10.07
CA GLN A 44 7.69 -4.48 9.40
C GLN A 44 6.63 -4.45 8.29
N THR A 45 6.48 -5.54 7.55
CA THR A 45 5.45 -5.65 6.51
C THR A 45 4.05 -5.64 7.13
N ALA A 46 3.84 -6.40 8.21
CA ALA A 46 2.54 -6.42 8.91
C ALA A 46 2.17 -5.06 9.51
N TRP A 47 3.13 -4.35 10.11
CA TRP A 47 2.93 -2.98 10.59
C TRP A 47 2.61 -2.01 9.45
N ALA A 48 3.32 -2.10 8.33
CA ALA A 48 3.02 -1.27 7.16
C ALA A 48 1.59 -1.50 6.66
N VAL A 49 1.16 -2.75 6.54
CA VAL A 49 -0.19 -3.09 6.08
C VAL A 49 -1.26 -2.60 7.07
N ALA A 50 -1.04 -2.77 8.37
CA ALA A 50 -2.00 -2.33 9.39
C ALA A 50 -2.10 -0.80 9.48
N LEU A 51 -0.97 -0.09 9.38
CA LEU A 51 -0.96 1.38 9.32
C LEU A 51 -1.56 1.90 8.01
N GLY A 52 -1.21 1.27 6.88
CA GLY A 52 -1.78 1.57 5.58
C GLY A 52 -3.30 1.37 5.56
N MET A 53 -3.80 0.31 6.19
CA MET A 53 -5.23 0.08 6.39
C MET A 53 -5.88 1.25 7.12
N LEU A 54 -5.36 1.64 8.29
CA LEU A 54 -5.92 2.77 9.06
C LEU A 54 -5.91 4.06 8.23
N ALA A 55 -4.77 4.38 7.60
CA ALA A 55 -4.61 5.60 6.83
C ALA A 55 -5.50 5.60 5.56
N GLY A 56 -5.75 4.43 4.98
CA GLY A 56 -6.62 4.25 3.81
C GLY A 56 -8.10 4.30 4.16
N LEU A 57 -8.50 3.75 5.30
CA LEU A 57 -9.89 3.72 5.74
C LEU A 57 -10.43 5.12 6.04
N LEU A 58 -9.60 6.02 6.58
CA LEU A 58 -10.04 7.34 6.99
C LEU A 58 -10.28 8.28 5.78
N PRO A 59 -11.22 9.23 5.88
CA PRO A 59 -11.43 10.24 4.85
C PRO A 59 -10.21 11.17 4.78
N LYS A 60 -9.72 11.42 3.56
CA LYS A 60 -8.49 12.18 3.29
C LYS A 60 -8.52 13.65 3.75
N GLY A 61 -9.71 14.17 4.07
CA GLY A 61 -9.87 15.53 4.61
C GLY A 61 -9.56 15.68 6.10
N SER A 62 -9.23 14.59 6.81
CA SER A 62 -8.90 14.64 8.24
C SER A 62 -7.39 14.72 8.47
N LEU A 63 -6.97 15.50 9.47
CA LEU A 63 -5.57 15.57 9.89
C LEU A 63 -5.08 14.20 10.41
N LEU A 64 -5.97 13.37 10.96
CA LEU A 64 -5.67 11.98 11.33
C LEU A 64 -5.21 11.13 10.14
N ALA A 65 -5.91 11.20 9.00
CA ALA A 65 -5.52 10.48 7.80
C ALA A 65 -4.12 10.91 7.33
N LEU A 66 -3.86 12.23 7.35
CA LEU A 66 -2.55 12.77 7.00
C LEU A 66 -1.46 12.31 7.96
N LEU A 67 -1.69 12.36 9.28
CA LEU A 67 -0.73 11.91 10.29
C LEU A 67 -0.41 10.42 10.15
N LEU A 68 -1.41 9.57 9.90
CA LEU A 68 -1.21 8.14 9.68
C LEU A 68 -0.43 7.86 8.39
N ALA A 69 -0.76 8.57 7.32
CA ALA A 69 -0.03 8.48 6.06
C ALA A 69 1.43 8.92 6.24
N THR A 70 1.68 10.06 6.88
CA THR A 70 3.04 10.55 7.17
C THR A 70 3.79 9.59 8.08
N SER A 71 3.12 8.99 9.08
CA SER A 71 3.71 7.97 9.95
C SER A 71 4.18 6.74 9.16
N LEU A 72 3.42 6.32 8.14
CA LEU A 72 3.83 5.22 7.25
C LEU A 72 5.14 5.52 6.52
N PHE A 73 5.38 6.77 6.12
CA PHE A 73 6.62 7.18 5.47
C PHE A 73 7.77 7.43 6.44
N ALA A 74 7.47 7.93 7.65
CA ALA A 74 8.44 8.24 8.69
C ALA A 74 9.00 6.97 9.36
N LEU A 75 8.19 5.92 9.51
CA LEU A 75 8.61 4.67 10.12
C LEU A 75 9.44 3.82 9.15
N GLN A 76 10.42 3.06 9.68
CA GLN A 76 11.24 2.11 8.93
C GLN A 76 10.45 0.81 8.65
N VAL A 77 9.37 0.93 7.88
CA VAL A 77 8.49 -0.18 7.49
C VAL A 77 8.47 -0.35 5.97
N ASN A 78 7.89 -1.46 5.48
CA ASN A 78 7.78 -1.71 4.04
C ASN A 78 6.75 -0.76 3.42
N ARG A 79 7.21 0.36 2.87
CA ARG A 79 6.36 1.41 2.29
C ARG A 79 5.49 0.89 1.15
N ALA A 80 5.99 -0.05 0.34
CA ALA A 80 5.23 -0.63 -0.76
C ALA A 80 4.02 -1.43 -0.26
N ALA A 81 4.21 -2.27 0.76
CA ALA A 81 3.13 -3.01 1.40
C ALA A 81 2.09 -2.08 2.03
N GLY A 82 2.55 -1.02 2.72
CA GLY A 82 1.68 -0.04 3.32
C GLY A 82 0.87 0.77 2.31
N LEU A 83 1.49 1.19 1.20
CA LEU A 83 0.81 1.93 0.14
C LEU A 83 -0.21 1.06 -0.60
N LEU A 84 0.10 -0.21 -0.86
CA LEU A 84 -0.87 -1.15 -1.42
C LEU A 84 -2.07 -1.34 -0.50
N ALA A 85 -1.81 -1.54 0.79
CA ALA A 85 -2.88 -1.65 1.79
C ALA A 85 -3.71 -0.37 1.84
N MET A 86 -3.06 0.80 1.88
CA MET A 86 -3.73 2.10 1.89
C MET A 86 -4.64 2.29 0.66
N GLY A 87 -4.16 1.94 -0.53
CA GLY A 87 -4.98 1.98 -1.74
C GLY A 87 -6.18 1.05 -1.66
N LEU A 88 -5.96 -0.23 -1.31
CA LEU A 88 -7.03 -1.23 -1.21
C LEU A 88 -8.10 -0.85 -0.18
N PHE A 89 -7.66 -0.43 1.01
CA PHE A 89 -8.55 -0.05 2.09
C PHE A 89 -9.20 1.32 1.87
N SER A 90 -8.66 2.19 1.00
CA SER A 90 -9.35 3.42 0.60
C SER A 90 -10.63 3.13 -0.19
N PHE A 91 -10.62 2.12 -1.06
CA PHE A 91 -11.84 1.67 -1.72
C PHE A 91 -12.81 1.02 -0.74
N ALA A 92 -12.30 0.22 0.21
CA ALA A 92 -13.13 -0.38 1.26
C ALA A 92 -13.77 0.67 2.17
N GLY A 93 -13.02 1.71 2.53
CA GLY A 93 -13.48 2.85 3.34
C GLY A 93 -14.68 3.53 2.69
N ALA A 94 -14.56 3.88 1.40
CA ALA A 94 -15.64 4.48 0.62
C ALA A 94 -16.89 3.59 0.55
N ALA A 95 -16.72 2.27 0.41
CA ALA A 95 -17.85 1.33 0.44
C ALA A 95 -18.49 1.22 1.84
N LEU A 96 -17.70 1.40 2.90
CA LEU A 96 -18.14 1.32 4.30
C LEU A 96 -18.66 2.66 4.85
N ASP A 97 -18.59 3.77 4.09
CA ASP A 97 -18.96 5.12 4.54
C ASP A 97 -20.36 5.17 5.18
N GLY A 98 -21.36 4.54 4.57
CA GLY A 98 -22.73 4.52 5.10
C GLY A 98 -22.85 3.80 6.45
N PHE A 99 -22.07 2.74 6.66
CA PHE A 99 -22.01 2.03 7.94
C PHE A 99 -21.24 2.83 8.99
N ALA A 100 -20.11 3.40 8.60
CA ALA A 100 -19.29 4.25 9.46
C ALA A 100 -20.06 5.48 9.94
N HIS A 101 -20.84 6.12 9.07
CA HIS A 101 -21.69 7.25 9.44
C HIS A 101 -22.64 6.90 10.59
N ARG A 102 -23.31 5.73 10.51
CA ARG A 102 -24.25 5.27 11.54
C ARG A 102 -23.53 5.01 12.86
N LEU A 103 -22.42 4.27 12.84
CA LEU A 103 -21.63 4.01 14.05
C LEU A 103 -21.08 5.30 14.67
N GLY A 104 -20.53 6.21 13.88
CA GLY A 104 -20.00 7.47 14.38
C GLY A 104 -21.09 8.37 14.95
N SER A 105 -22.29 8.38 14.37
CA SER A 105 -23.42 9.13 14.90
C SER A 105 -23.85 8.64 16.28
N MET A 106 -23.87 7.31 16.51
CA MET A 106 -24.13 6.72 17.82
C MET A 106 -23.06 7.12 18.84
N MET A 107 -21.80 7.14 18.44
CA MET A 107 -20.70 7.51 19.32
C MET A 107 -20.73 9.00 19.70
N LEU A 108 -21.00 9.88 18.73
CA LEU A 108 -21.02 11.34 18.93
C LEU A 108 -22.27 11.81 19.70
N THR A 109 -23.38 11.09 19.59
CA THR A 109 -24.60 11.39 20.37
C THR A 109 -24.58 10.83 21.78
N TRP A 110 -23.57 10.01 22.13
CA TRP A 110 -23.44 9.45 23.47
C TRP A 110 -23.14 10.55 24.50
N PRO A 111 -24.02 10.79 25.50
CA PRO A 111 -23.85 11.85 26.50
C PRO A 111 -22.52 11.83 27.25
N SER A 112 -22.00 10.65 27.56
CA SER A 112 -20.72 10.47 28.28
C SER A 112 -19.49 10.79 27.43
N ALA A 113 -19.59 10.68 26.09
CA ALA A 113 -18.46 10.94 25.18
C ALA A 113 -18.43 12.40 24.69
N GLN A 114 -19.58 13.09 24.69
CA GLN A 114 -19.72 14.52 24.37
C GLN A 114 -18.69 15.44 25.04
N PRO A 115 -18.43 15.39 26.37
CA PRO A 115 -17.46 16.28 26.98
C PRO A 115 -16.03 16.05 26.47
N ALA A 116 -15.65 14.81 26.13
CA ALA A 116 -14.35 14.52 25.56
C ALA A 116 -14.21 15.11 24.14
N PHE A 117 -15.23 14.95 23.30
CA PHE A 117 -15.22 15.54 21.96
C PHE A 117 -15.24 17.08 21.99
N ALA A 118 -16.01 17.67 22.91
CA ALA A 118 -16.06 19.11 23.11
C ALA A 118 -14.69 19.68 23.52
N TRP A 119 -13.99 19.00 24.43
CA TRP A 119 -12.64 19.39 24.85
C TRP A 119 -11.63 19.38 23.70
N ILE A 120 -11.68 18.34 22.84
CA ILE A 120 -10.81 18.27 21.66
C ILE A 120 -11.14 19.37 20.65
N TYR A 121 -12.43 19.68 20.48
CA TYR A 121 -12.88 20.71 19.55
C TYR A 121 -12.44 22.13 19.96
N ASP A 122 -12.39 22.39 21.28
CA ASP A 122 -11.96 23.69 21.84
C ASP A 122 -10.46 23.97 21.63
N GLN A 123 -9.67 22.95 21.25
CA GLN A 123 -8.26 23.13 20.93
C GLN A 123 -8.07 23.88 19.59
N PRO A 124 -6.95 24.60 19.39
CA PRO A 124 -6.69 25.36 18.15
C PRO A 124 -6.65 24.49 16.88
N LEU A 125 -6.34 23.19 17.03
CA LEU A 125 -6.36 22.21 15.94
C LEU A 125 -7.61 21.31 15.95
N GLY A 126 -8.55 21.55 16.86
CA GLY A 126 -9.76 20.75 17.10
C GLY A 126 -10.52 20.41 15.82
N PRO A 127 -10.91 21.40 14.99
CA PRO A 127 -11.62 21.15 13.74
C PRO A 127 -10.83 20.32 12.73
N PHE A 128 -9.50 20.47 12.70
CA PHE A 128 -8.65 19.78 11.72
C PHE A 128 -8.51 18.28 12.00
N TRP A 129 -8.67 17.85 13.26
CA TRP A 129 -8.65 16.41 13.59
C TRP A 129 -9.73 15.62 12.84
N GLY A 130 -10.82 16.27 12.41
CA GLY A 130 -11.91 15.62 11.66
C GLY A 130 -12.86 14.80 12.54
N LEU A 131 -12.71 14.86 13.87
CA LEU A 131 -13.54 14.12 14.84
C LEU A 131 -14.98 14.66 14.94
N THR A 132 -15.28 15.80 14.32
CA THR A 132 -16.64 16.31 14.15
C THR A 132 -17.42 15.55 13.09
N ASN A 133 -16.73 14.84 12.19
CA ASN A 133 -17.36 14.07 11.13
C ASN A 133 -17.63 12.63 11.61
N THR A 134 -18.90 12.23 11.60
CA THR A 134 -19.34 10.90 12.00
C THR A 134 -18.65 9.79 11.19
N VAL A 135 -18.37 10.02 9.91
CA VAL A 135 -17.68 9.04 9.05
C VAL A 135 -16.25 8.80 9.54
N VAL A 136 -15.52 9.87 9.88
CA VAL A 136 -14.15 9.77 10.41
C VAL A 136 -14.13 8.98 11.71
N VAL A 137 -15.03 9.32 12.65
CA VAL A 137 -15.13 8.62 13.94
C VAL A 137 -15.52 7.15 13.76
N GLY A 138 -16.50 6.88 12.89
CA GLY A 138 -16.92 5.51 12.58
C GLY A 138 -15.81 4.67 11.94
N GLN A 139 -15.10 5.21 10.95
CA GLN A 139 -13.96 4.55 10.31
C GLN A 139 -12.78 4.37 11.26
N LEU A 140 -12.55 5.30 12.18
CA LEU A 140 -11.57 5.15 13.26
C LEU A 140 -11.90 3.94 14.14
N LEU A 141 -13.16 3.82 14.58
CA LEU A 141 -13.60 2.70 15.41
C LEU A 141 -13.49 1.36 14.69
N VAL A 142 -13.98 1.29 13.44
CA VAL A 142 -13.89 0.11 12.60
C VAL A 142 -12.43 -0.24 12.31
N GLY A 143 -11.62 0.76 11.98
CA GLY A 143 -10.19 0.61 11.73
C GLY A 143 -9.44 0.10 12.95
N LEU A 144 -9.71 0.66 14.13
CA LEU A 144 -9.08 0.23 15.38
C LEU A 144 -9.48 -1.20 15.76
N TYR A 145 -10.75 -1.57 15.54
CA TYR A 145 -11.23 -2.93 15.73
C TYR A 145 -10.57 -3.91 14.75
N LEU A 146 -10.46 -3.54 13.47
CA LEU A 146 -9.82 -4.36 12.43
C LEU A 146 -8.29 -4.35 12.52
N PHE A 147 -7.69 -3.43 13.27
CA PHE A 147 -6.24 -3.27 13.33
C PHE A 147 -5.55 -4.56 13.81
N TYR A 148 -6.03 -5.12 14.92
CA TYR A 148 -5.48 -6.34 15.48
C TYR A 148 -5.60 -7.57 14.57
N PRO A 149 -6.79 -7.92 14.03
CA PRO A 149 -6.91 -9.07 13.12
C PRO A 149 -6.13 -8.85 11.83
N VAL A 150 -6.13 -7.66 11.24
CA VAL A 150 -5.38 -7.37 10.00
C VAL A 150 -3.88 -7.44 10.23
N TYR A 151 -3.37 -6.94 11.36
CA TYR A 151 -1.96 -7.10 11.72
C TYR A 151 -1.57 -8.58 11.84
N ARG A 152 -2.38 -9.39 12.54
CA ARG A 152 -2.11 -10.83 12.72
C ARG A 152 -2.17 -11.60 11.40
N LEU A 153 -3.17 -11.34 10.57
CA LEU A 153 -3.32 -11.93 9.24
C LEU A 153 -2.16 -11.55 8.33
N SER A 154 -1.77 -10.28 8.33
CA SER A 154 -0.66 -9.78 7.52
C SER A 154 0.67 -10.35 7.97
N LEU A 155 0.87 -10.53 9.29
CA LEU A 155 2.05 -11.17 9.84
C LEU A 155 2.13 -12.65 9.43
N ALA A 156 1.02 -13.38 9.53
CA ALA A 156 0.94 -14.77 9.10
C ALA A 156 1.16 -14.91 7.59
N ALA A 157 0.52 -14.05 6.79
CA ALA A 157 0.69 -14.01 5.35
C ALA A 157 2.14 -13.70 4.96
N ALA A 158 2.75 -12.68 5.56
CA ALA A 158 4.15 -12.33 5.30
C ALA A 158 5.10 -13.47 5.71
N ALA A 159 4.91 -14.07 6.89
CA ALA A 159 5.73 -15.19 7.34
C ALA A 159 5.59 -16.44 6.45
N TYR A 160 4.41 -16.67 5.86
CA TYR A 160 4.17 -17.81 4.97
C TYR A 160 4.63 -17.55 3.52
N LEU A 161 4.43 -16.34 3.00
CA LEU A 161 4.82 -15.96 1.64
C LEU A 161 6.34 -15.82 1.53
N GLN A 162 7.01 -15.22 2.52
CA GLN A 162 8.45 -14.94 2.45
C GLN A 162 9.32 -16.17 2.12
N PRO A 163 9.23 -17.32 2.80
CA PRO A 163 10.08 -18.47 2.48
C PRO A 163 9.79 -19.04 1.08
N ARG A 164 8.51 -19.16 0.70
CA ARG A 164 8.11 -19.74 -0.60
C ARG A 164 8.42 -18.84 -1.78
N LEU A 165 8.31 -17.52 -1.62
CA LEU A 165 8.66 -16.59 -2.68
C LEU A 165 10.16 -16.35 -2.74
N ARG A 166 10.91 -16.42 -1.63
CA ARG A 166 12.39 -16.39 -1.66
C ARG A 166 12.97 -17.49 -2.56
N ASP A 167 12.47 -18.73 -2.43
CA ASP A 167 12.90 -19.86 -3.27
C ASP A 167 12.56 -19.66 -4.76
N ARG A 168 11.43 -19.01 -5.04
CA ARG A 168 10.99 -18.70 -6.42
C ARG A 168 11.72 -17.50 -7.00
N LEU A 169 12.04 -16.48 -6.20
CA LEU A 169 12.77 -15.27 -6.62
C LEU A 169 14.25 -15.55 -6.90
N MET A 170 14.89 -16.43 -6.12
CA MET A 170 16.26 -16.91 -6.42
C MET A 170 16.33 -17.70 -7.72
N LYS A 171 15.19 -18.25 -8.18
CA LYS A 171 15.06 -18.93 -9.48
C LYS A 171 14.97 -17.98 -10.68
N TYR A 172 14.57 -16.71 -10.48
CA TYR A 172 14.53 -15.74 -11.58
C TYR A 172 15.89 -15.06 -11.75
N ARG A 173 16.55 -15.33 -12.88
CA ARG A 173 17.85 -14.79 -13.38
C ARG A 173 18.03 -13.27 -13.32
N VAL A 174 17.03 -12.51 -12.89
CA VAL A 174 16.94 -11.04 -12.89
C VAL A 174 17.76 -10.40 -11.76
N ILE A 175 17.91 -11.06 -10.60
CA ILE A 175 18.74 -10.53 -9.49
C ILE A 175 20.23 -10.60 -9.83
N ARG A 176 20.67 -11.56 -10.67
CA ARG A 176 22.05 -11.64 -11.16
C ARG A 176 22.42 -10.44 -12.05
N TRP A 177 21.45 -9.93 -12.82
CA TRP A 177 21.64 -8.75 -13.67
C TRP A 177 21.60 -7.44 -12.89
N LEU A 178 20.71 -7.31 -11.88
CA LEU A 178 20.63 -6.08 -11.07
C LEU A 178 21.84 -5.92 -10.13
N LYS A 179 22.30 -7.00 -9.49
CA LYS A 179 23.57 -6.98 -8.73
C LYS A 179 24.77 -6.73 -9.63
N GLY A 180 24.74 -7.20 -10.88
CA GLY A 180 25.78 -6.92 -11.88
C GLY A 180 25.82 -5.44 -12.31
N ALA A 181 24.68 -4.75 -12.34
CA ALA A 181 24.63 -3.33 -12.71
C ALA A 181 25.17 -2.41 -11.60
N GLU A 182 24.92 -2.71 -10.32
CA GLU A 182 25.52 -1.95 -9.21
C GLU A 182 27.01 -2.25 -9.02
N VAL A 183 27.47 -3.48 -9.27
CA VAL A 183 28.90 -3.80 -9.28
C VAL A 183 29.61 -3.18 -10.48
N GLY A 184 28.96 -3.08 -11.64
CA GLY A 184 29.53 -2.40 -12.82
C GLY A 184 29.64 -0.88 -12.65
N ALA A 185 28.74 -0.23 -11.91
CA ALA A 185 28.78 1.20 -11.66
C ALA A 185 29.81 1.61 -10.59
N GLN A 186 30.17 0.71 -9.67
CA GLN A 186 31.21 0.94 -8.66
C GLN A 186 32.63 0.70 -9.17
N TRP A 187 32.78 -0.03 -10.28
CA TRP A 187 34.07 -0.24 -10.94
C TRP A 187 34.07 0.53 -12.25
N GLY A 188 34.21 1.86 -12.12
CA GLY A 188 34.66 2.70 -13.22
C GLY A 188 36.01 2.17 -13.71
N LEU A 189 35.96 1.31 -14.73
CA LEU A 189 37.09 1.06 -15.61
C LEU A 189 36.74 1.66 -16.96
N GLU A 190 37.58 2.63 -17.27
CA GLU A 190 37.59 3.55 -18.39
C GLU A 190 37.35 2.87 -19.74
N SER A 191 36.66 3.60 -20.61
CA SER A 191 37.12 3.81 -21.98
C SER A 191 36.87 5.25 -22.36
#